data_AF-A0A9E5A4G9-F1
#
_entry.id   AF-A0A9E5A4G9-F1
#
_cell.length_a   1.000
_cell.length_b   1.000
_cell.length_c   1.000
_cell.angle_alpha   90.00
_cell.angle_beta   90.00
_cell.angle_gamma   90.00
#
_symmetry.space_group_name_H-M   'P 1'
#
loop_
_entity.id
_entity.type
_entity.pdbx_description
1 polymer ?
#
loop_
_entity_poly.entity_id
_entity_poly.type
_entity_poly.pdbx_seq_one_letter_code
_entity_poly.pdbx_strand_id
1 'polypeptide(L)'
;MPDWITHLLAAWMLCTILSFKYKQINPAYTVVCMVGALIPDTFKIVIPLGLMGIKAENFLMPMHLPVGSLIIASIFTLFFKDNKKLVLSLLVLGVATHYALDLLLTNLSGGMALLFPFSWASWTLNVIPDDDWHITLLAVGLAVVVYFVSVWFKNRKSNLE
;
A
#
# COMPACT_ATOMS: atom_id res chain seq x y z
N MET A 1 -0.38 -7.33 13.44
CA MET A 1 -0.48 -8.08 12.19
C MET A 1 0.87 -7.99 11.50
N PRO A 2 1.28 -8.97 10.68
CA PRO A 2 2.36 -8.74 9.73
C PRO A 2 1.88 -7.73 8.65
N ASP A 3 1.88 -6.45 9.03
CA ASP A 3 1.33 -5.32 8.27
C ASP A 3 1.78 -5.33 6.83
N TRP A 4 3.10 -5.49 6.62
CA TRP A 4 3.69 -5.37 5.28
C TRP A 4 3.12 -6.39 4.29
N ILE A 5 2.92 -7.64 4.72
CA ILE A 5 2.37 -8.68 3.84
C ILE A 5 0.94 -8.33 3.46
N THR A 6 0.13 -7.91 4.44
CA THR A 6 -1.29 -7.57 4.22
C THR A 6 -1.43 -6.39 3.25
N HIS A 7 -0.67 -5.30 3.43
CA HIS A 7 -0.70 -4.14 2.53
C HIS A 7 -0.20 -4.48 1.13
N LEU A 8 0.90 -5.25 1.02
CA LEU A 8 1.42 -5.71 -0.26
C LEU A 8 0.41 -6.55 -1.04
N LEU A 9 -0.24 -7.51 -0.36
CA LEU A 9 -1.24 -8.37 -0.99
C LEU A 9 -2.48 -7.59 -1.39
N ALA A 10 -2.94 -6.63 -0.60
CA ALA A 10 -4.08 -5.79 -0.95
C ALA A 10 -3.80 -4.95 -2.21
N ALA A 11 -2.64 -4.28 -2.27
CA ALA A 11 -2.22 -3.52 -3.43
C ALA A 11 -2.03 -4.41 -4.67
N TRP A 12 -1.43 -5.59 -4.49
CA TRP A 12 -1.25 -6.57 -5.55
C TRP A 12 -2.59 -7.09 -6.09
N MET A 13 -3.53 -7.46 -5.22
CA MET A 13 -4.85 -7.97 -5.61
C MET A 13 -5.61 -6.90 -6.40
N LEU A 14 -5.68 -5.68 -5.88
CA LEU A 14 -6.39 -4.58 -6.53
C LEU A 14 -5.80 -4.27 -7.91
N CYS A 15 -4.48 -4.14 -7.99
CA CYS A 15 -3.80 -3.84 -9.25
C CYS A 15 -3.90 -5.00 -10.25
N THR A 16 -3.87 -6.24 -9.78
CA THR A 16 -4.08 -7.44 -10.61
C THR A 16 -5.49 -7.45 -11.20
N ILE A 17 -6.52 -7.15 -10.41
CA ILE A 17 -7.90 -7.05 -10.90
C ILE A 17 -8.03 -5.93 -11.93
N LEU A 18 -7.41 -4.77 -11.69
CA LEU A 18 -7.40 -3.67 -12.66
C LEU A 18 -6.71 -4.05 -13.98
N SER A 19 -5.69 -4.91 -13.95
CA SER A 19 -5.00 -5.39 -15.16
C SER A 19 -5.91 -6.15 -16.13
N PHE A 20 -7.03 -6.72 -15.64
CA PHE A 20 -8.00 -7.38 -16.51
C PHE A 20 -8.68 -6.40 -17.48
N LYS A 21 -8.86 -5.16 -17.05
CA LYS A 21 -9.49 -4.10 -17.85
C LYS A 21 -8.46 -3.24 -18.58
N TYR A 22 -7.35 -2.91 -17.93
CA TYR A 22 -6.34 -1.98 -18.46
C TYR A 22 -5.11 -2.74 -18.95
N LYS A 23 -4.99 -2.93 -20.27
CA LYS A 23 -3.88 -3.68 -20.90
C LYS A 23 -2.50 -3.07 -20.63
N GLN A 24 -2.43 -1.78 -20.30
CA GLN A 24 -1.18 -1.09 -19.97
C GLN A 24 -0.58 -1.57 -18.64
N ILE A 25 -1.40 -2.11 -17.74
CA ILE A 25 -0.94 -2.62 -16.43
C ILE A 25 -0.37 -4.02 -16.65
N ASN A 26 0.96 -4.09 -16.71
CA ASN A 26 1.71 -5.33 -16.75
C ASN A 26 2.21 -5.69 -15.34
N PRO A 27 2.84 -6.87 -15.14
CA PRO A 27 3.34 -7.27 -13.82
C PRO A 27 4.34 -6.28 -13.20
N ALA A 28 5.14 -5.58 -14.00
CA ALA A 28 6.07 -4.56 -13.48
C ALA A 28 5.31 -3.37 -12.87
N TYR A 29 4.23 -2.93 -13.52
CA TYR A 29 3.34 -1.90 -12.97
C TYR A 29 2.56 -2.35 -11.73
N THR A 30 2.25 -3.65 -11.61
CA THR A 30 1.72 -4.21 -10.36
C THR A 30 2.71 -4.07 -9.21
N VAL A 31 4.00 -4.33 -9.45
CA VAL A 31 5.06 -4.12 -8.44
C VAL A 31 5.16 -2.64 -8.06
N VAL A 32 5.01 -1.71 -9.01
CA VAL A 32 4.97 -0.27 -8.69
C VAL A 32 3.83 0.06 -7.72
N CYS A 33 2.64 -0.51 -7.91
CA CYS A 33 1.53 -0.35 -6.98
C CYS A 33 1.87 -0.91 -5.58
N MET A 34 2.48 -2.09 -5.52
CA MET A 34 2.94 -2.71 -4.28
C MET A 34 3.97 -1.84 -3.55
N VAL A 35 4.94 -1.26 -4.27
CA VAL A 35 5.91 -0.30 -3.69
C VAL A 35 5.19 0.90 -3.09
N GLY A 36 4.16 1.42 -3.77
CA GLY A 36 3.32 2.49 -3.24
C GLY A 36 2.71 2.17 -1.88
N ALA A 37 2.24 0.93 -1.69
CA ALA A 37 1.65 0.49 -0.41
C ALA A 37 2.67 0.35 0.73
N LEU A 38 3.97 0.32 0.44
CA LEU A 38 5.03 0.31 1.44
C LEU A 38 5.55 1.72 1.78
N ILE A 39 5.18 2.75 1.01
CA ILE A 39 5.70 4.11 1.21
C ILE A 39 5.41 4.62 2.64
N PRO A 40 4.17 4.56 3.16
CA PRO A 40 3.89 5.07 4.51
C PRO A 40 4.71 4.33 5.58
N ASP A 41 4.84 3.02 5.40
CA ASP A 41 5.61 2.12 6.27
C ASP A 41 7.12 2.36 6.28
N THR A 42 7.67 3.18 5.37
CA THR A 42 9.08 3.59 5.45
C THR A 42 9.41 4.30 6.76
N PHE A 43 8.41 4.88 7.44
CA PHE A 43 8.55 5.38 8.81
C PHE A 43 9.08 4.32 9.78
N LYS A 44 8.73 3.04 9.62
CA LYS A 44 9.14 1.95 10.53
C LYS A 44 10.66 1.73 10.59
N ILE A 45 11.45 2.38 9.73
CA ILE A 45 12.91 2.49 9.86
C ILE A 45 13.33 3.12 11.22
N VAL A 46 12.45 3.88 11.88
CA VAL A 46 12.68 4.36 13.25
C VAL A 46 12.95 3.23 14.25
N ILE A 47 12.41 2.03 14.03
CA ILE A 47 12.57 0.90 14.95
C ILE A 47 14.05 0.47 15.06
N PRO A 48 14.74 0.06 13.97
CA PRO A 48 16.16 -0.27 14.06
C PRO A 48 17.02 0.93 14.45
N LEU A 49 16.67 2.15 14.04
CA LEU A 49 17.40 3.37 14.48
C LEU A 49 17.29 3.59 15.99
N GLY A 50 16.11 3.37 16.57
CA GLY A 50 15.86 3.44 18.01
C GLY A 50 16.67 2.40 18.79
N LEU A 51 16.82 1.18 18.25
CA LEU A 51 17.70 0.16 18.83
C LEU A 51 19.18 0.58 18.86
N MET A 52 19.59 1.46 17.94
CA MET A 52 20.93 2.08 17.92
C MET A 52 21.02 3.37 18.74
N GLY A 53 19.95 3.76 19.44
CA GLY A 53 19.88 4.99 20.24
C GLY A 53 19.58 6.26 19.44
N ILE A 54 19.22 6.16 18.16
CA ILE A 54 18.93 7.30 17.29
C ILE A 54 17.44 7.64 17.36
N LYS A 55 17.10 8.82 17.88
CA LYS A 55 15.71 9.32 18.00
C LYS A 55 15.27 10.04 16.73
N ALA A 56 14.82 9.30 15.73
CA ALA A 56 14.40 9.84 14.42
C ALA A 56 12.87 9.97 14.23
N GLU A 57 12.07 9.63 15.24
CA GLU A 57 10.60 9.54 15.16
C GLU A 57 9.96 10.82 14.61
N ASN A 58 10.23 11.98 15.23
CA ASN A 58 9.64 13.25 14.80
C ASN A 58 10.04 13.67 13.38
N PHE A 59 11.21 13.22 12.92
CA PHE A 59 11.71 13.55 11.58
C PHE A 59 11.08 12.66 10.51
N LEU A 60 10.86 11.37 10.82
CA LEU A 60 10.32 10.40 9.87
C LEU A 60 8.79 10.31 9.93
N MET A 61 8.15 10.74 11.02
CA MET A 61 6.68 10.70 11.18
C MET A 61 5.92 11.30 9.99
N PRO A 62 6.35 12.43 9.37
CA PRO A 62 5.66 12.97 8.21
C PRO A 62 5.57 12.01 7.02
N MET A 63 6.46 11.01 6.91
CA MET A 63 6.43 10.01 5.83
C MET A 63 5.16 9.14 5.87
N HIS A 64 4.60 8.95 7.08
CA HIS A 64 3.35 8.22 7.33
C HIS A 64 2.10 9.13 7.31
N LEU A 65 2.26 10.42 6.97
CA LEU A 65 1.14 11.33 6.71
C LEU A 65 0.81 11.33 5.22
N PRO A 66 -0.48 11.51 4.82
CA PRO A 66 -0.89 11.43 3.42
C PRO A 66 -0.06 12.33 2.50
N VAL A 67 0.16 13.59 2.89
CA VAL A 67 0.98 14.53 2.10
C VAL A 67 2.42 14.06 1.97
N GLY A 68 3.03 13.56 3.06
CA GLY A 68 4.40 13.07 3.00
C GLY A 68 4.53 11.83 2.13
N SER A 69 3.60 10.88 2.24
CA SER A 69 3.56 9.71 1.37
C SER A 69 3.36 10.10 -0.11
N LEU A 70 2.52 11.10 -0.41
CA LEU A 70 2.33 11.62 -1.77
C LEU A 70 3.59 12.33 -2.31
N ILE A 71 4.31 13.06 -1.47
CA ILE A 71 5.60 13.66 -1.85
C ILE A 71 6.62 12.55 -2.17
N ILE A 72 6.72 11.53 -1.33
CA ILE A 72 7.62 10.39 -1.57
C ILE A 72 7.22 9.66 -2.87
N ALA A 73 5.94 9.37 -3.09
CA ALA A 73 5.46 8.77 -4.34
C ALA A 73 5.81 9.64 -5.57
N SER A 74 5.72 10.96 -5.44
CA SER A 74 6.13 11.90 -6.49
C SER A 74 7.63 11.86 -6.76
N ILE A 75 8.46 11.77 -5.71
CA ILE A 75 9.92 11.59 -5.84
C ILE A 75 10.23 10.26 -6.52
N PHE A 76 9.59 9.16 -6.11
CA PHE A 76 9.78 7.84 -6.72
C PHE A 76 9.44 7.83 -8.22
N THR A 77 8.46 8.62 -8.63
CA THR A 77 8.09 8.76 -10.05
C THR A 77 9.21 9.37 -10.89
N LEU A 78 10.12 10.17 -10.31
CA LEU A 78 11.24 10.80 -11.02
C LEU A 78 12.26 9.76 -11.53
N PHE A 79 12.32 8.57 -10.94
CA PHE A 79 13.21 7.49 -11.40
C PHE A 79 12.74 6.83 -12.70
N PHE A 80 11.52 7.13 -13.17
CA PHE A 80 10.96 6.58 -14.40
C PHE A 80 11.06 7.58 -15.54
N LYS A 81 11.58 7.17 -16.69
CA LYS A 81 11.68 8.04 -17.88
C LYS A 81 10.32 8.19 -18.57
N ASP A 82 9.63 7.07 -18.77
CA ASP A 82 8.36 6.99 -19.50
C ASP A 82 7.18 6.69 -18.57
N ASN A 83 5.96 6.97 -19.04
CA ASN A 83 4.71 6.66 -18.34
C ASN A 83 4.62 7.19 -16.91
N LYS A 84 5.30 8.30 -16.60
CA LYS A 84 5.33 8.94 -15.26
C LYS A 84 3.95 9.11 -14.63
N LYS A 85 2.94 9.51 -15.42
CA LYS A 85 1.57 9.66 -14.92
C LYS A 85 0.98 8.34 -14.44
N LEU A 86 1.18 7.25 -15.18
CA LEU A 86 0.72 5.92 -14.79
C LEU A 86 1.45 5.43 -13.54
N VAL A 87 2.78 5.60 -13.50
CA VAL A 87 3.61 5.26 -12.34
C VAL A 87 3.12 5.99 -11.09
N LEU A 88 2.94 7.31 -11.18
CA LEU A 88 2.44 8.10 -10.06
C LEU A 88 1.05 7.61 -9.62
N SER A 89 0.12 7.41 -10.55
CA SER A 89 -1.21 6.90 -10.22
C SER A 89 -1.18 5.56 -9.51
N LEU A 90 -0.27 4.64 -9.90
CA LEU A 90 -0.13 3.34 -9.27
C LEU A 90 0.53 3.42 -7.88
N LEU A 91 1.54 4.28 -7.71
CA LEU A 91 2.13 4.54 -6.39
C LEU A 91 1.09 5.13 -5.44
N VAL A 92 0.31 6.11 -5.91
CA VAL A 92 -0.78 6.72 -5.14
C VAL A 92 -1.88 5.70 -4.83
N LEU A 93 -2.20 4.81 -5.77
CA LEU A 93 -3.15 3.72 -5.52
C LEU A 93 -2.65 2.80 -4.40
N GLY A 94 -1.37 2.41 -4.42
CA GLY A 94 -0.75 1.64 -3.35
C GLY A 94 -0.84 2.35 -1.99
N VAL A 95 -0.44 3.62 -1.94
CA VAL A 95 -0.55 4.46 -0.74
C VAL A 95 -2.00 4.51 -0.23
N ALA A 96 -2.98 4.67 -1.13
CA ALA A 96 -4.39 4.68 -0.75
C ALA A 96 -4.85 3.33 -0.18
N THR A 97 -4.41 2.20 -0.74
CA THR A 97 -4.74 0.88 -0.17
C THR A 97 -4.15 0.68 1.22
N HIS A 98 -2.96 1.23 1.48
CA HIS A 98 -2.35 1.21 2.81
C HIS A 98 -3.23 1.94 3.83
N TYR A 99 -3.53 3.22 3.58
CA TYR A 99 -4.40 4.01 4.46
C TYR A 99 -5.80 3.44 4.60
N ALA A 100 -6.36 2.83 3.55
CA ALA A 100 -7.67 2.18 3.63
C ALA A 100 -7.67 1.01 4.62
N LEU A 101 -6.58 0.23 4.68
CA LEU A 101 -6.44 -0.86 5.63
C LEU A 101 -6.16 -0.34 7.04
N ASP A 102 -5.26 0.62 7.20
CA ASP A 102 -4.96 1.22 8.50
C ASP A 102 -6.18 1.88 9.15
N LEU A 103 -7.10 2.40 8.33
CA LEU A 103 -8.33 3.03 8.84
C LEU A 103 -9.23 2.00 9.54
N LEU A 104 -9.11 0.72 9.20
CA LEU A 104 -9.83 -0.37 9.86
C LEU A 104 -9.19 -0.76 11.21
N LEU A 105 -7.91 -0.44 11.41
CA LEU A 105 -7.15 -0.87 12.58
C LEU A 105 -7.49 -0.08 13.83
N THR A 106 -7.56 -0.80 14.94
CA THR A 106 -7.72 -0.23 16.27
C THR A 106 -6.39 0.35 16.72
N ASN A 107 -6.31 1.67 16.85
CA ASN A 107 -5.06 2.35 17.20
C ASN A 107 -5.03 2.71 18.68
N LEU A 108 -4.06 2.18 19.43
CA LEU A 108 -3.86 2.47 20.85
C LEU A 108 -3.36 3.90 21.12
N SER A 109 -2.68 4.52 20.15
CA SER A 109 -2.01 5.83 20.28
C SER A 109 -2.73 7.00 19.60
N GLY A 110 -3.96 6.80 19.12
CA GLY A 110 -4.71 7.78 18.31
C GLY A 110 -4.77 7.39 16.83
N GLY A 111 -5.83 7.82 16.15
CA GLY A 111 -6.08 7.47 14.74
C GLY A 111 -5.14 8.16 13.75
N MET A 112 -5.42 8.00 12.45
CA MET A 112 -4.63 8.62 11.40
C MET A 112 -5.10 10.03 11.05
N ALA A 113 -4.15 10.96 10.92
CA ALA A 113 -4.41 12.34 10.48
C ALA A 113 -4.57 12.44 8.96
N LEU A 114 -5.64 11.86 8.41
CA LEU A 114 -5.89 11.79 6.97
C LEU A 114 -6.05 13.15 6.25
N LEU A 115 -6.43 14.20 6.98
CA LEU A 115 -6.64 15.56 6.44
C LEU A 115 -5.47 16.50 6.69
N PHE A 116 -4.33 15.98 7.17
CA PHE A 116 -3.10 16.77 7.25
C PHE A 116 -2.75 17.30 5.84
N PRO A 117 -2.39 18.60 5.67
CA PRO A 117 -2.00 19.57 6.68
C PRO A 117 -3.11 20.53 7.11
N PHE A 118 -4.35 20.31 6.64
CA PHE A 118 -5.48 21.18 6.93
C PHE A 118 -6.08 20.91 8.32
N SER A 119 -5.96 19.67 8.81
CA SER A 119 -6.41 19.27 10.14
C SER A 119 -5.53 18.17 10.72
N TRP A 120 -5.36 18.23 12.05
CA TRP A 120 -4.74 17.18 12.86
C TRP A 120 -5.76 16.20 13.44
N ALA A 121 -7.05 16.36 13.10
CA ALA A 121 -8.06 15.39 13.49
C ALA A 121 -7.66 13.99 13.02
N SER A 122 -7.85 13.00 13.87
CA SER A 122 -7.43 11.63 13.65
C SER A 122 -8.64 10.73 13.50
N TRP A 123 -8.56 9.78 12.57
CA TRP A 123 -9.65 8.84 12.29
C TRP A 123 -9.18 7.40 12.34
N THR A 124 -10.05 6.56 12.87
CA THR A 124 -10.00 5.09 12.80
C THR A 124 -11.42 4.57 12.96
N LEU A 125 -11.71 3.43 12.34
CA LEU A 125 -12.97 2.72 12.47
C LEU A 125 -12.95 1.69 13.61
N ASN A 126 -11.77 1.38 14.18
CA ASN A 126 -11.58 0.44 15.28
C ASN A 126 -12.30 -0.91 15.08
N VAL A 127 -12.19 -1.47 13.87
CA VAL A 127 -12.88 -2.72 13.49
C VAL A 127 -12.00 -3.93 13.72
N ILE A 128 -10.69 -3.76 13.49
CA ILE A 128 -9.73 -4.85 13.46
C ILE A 128 -8.65 -4.59 14.51
N PRO A 129 -8.36 -5.53 15.42
CA PRO A 129 -7.21 -5.42 16.32
C PRO A 129 -5.90 -5.38 15.55
N ASP A 130 -4.97 -4.55 16.00
CA ASP A 130 -3.66 -4.38 15.37
C ASP A 130 -2.75 -5.60 15.54
N ASP A 131 -3.08 -6.58 16.37
CA ASP A 131 -2.35 -7.84 16.57
C ASP A 131 -2.99 -9.06 15.88
N ASP A 132 -4.13 -8.89 15.21
CA ASP A 132 -4.87 -10.01 14.61
C ASP A 132 -4.19 -10.58 13.36
N TRP A 133 -3.66 -11.81 13.47
CA TRP A 133 -3.01 -12.52 12.37
C TRP A 133 -4.00 -13.20 11.40
N HIS A 134 -5.27 -13.38 11.80
CA HIS A 134 -6.29 -13.98 10.95
C HIS A 134 -6.55 -13.14 9.69
N ILE A 135 -6.41 -11.82 9.79
CA ILE A 135 -6.56 -10.89 8.67
C ILE A 135 -5.49 -11.13 7.61
N THR A 136 -4.24 -11.38 8.02
CA THR A 136 -3.19 -11.72 7.06
C THR A 136 -3.45 -13.07 6.42
N LEU A 137 -3.90 -14.07 7.17
CA LEU A 137 -4.27 -15.38 6.59
C LEU A 137 -5.39 -15.23 5.54
N LEU A 138 -6.40 -14.40 5.84
CA LEU A 138 -7.48 -14.07 4.91
C LEU A 138 -6.96 -13.36 3.66
N ALA A 139 -6.06 -12.38 3.82
CA ALA A 139 -5.43 -11.67 2.69
C ALA A 139 -4.64 -12.63 1.79
N VAL A 140 -3.89 -13.57 2.38
CA VAL A 140 -3.18 -14.63 1.63
C VAL A 140 -4.17 -15.52 0.87
N GLY A 141 -5.23 -16.00 1.55
CA GLY A 141 -6.26 -16.83 0.92
C GLY A 141 -6.94 -16.13 -0.27
N LEU A 142 -7.33 -14.87 -0.11
CA LEU A 142 -7.89 -14.07 -1.19
C LEU A 142 -6.89 -13.85 -2.33
N ALA A 143 -5.62 -13.59 -2.02
CA ALA A 143 -4.59 -13.41 -3.03
C ALA A 143 -4.39 -14.68 -3.87
N VAL A 144 -4.43 -15.86 -3.26
CA VAL A 144 -4.40 -17.15 -3.97
C VAL A 144 -5.59 -17.29 -4.92
N VAL A 145 -6.80 -16.92 -4.48
CA VAL A 145 -8.00 -16.93 -5.34
C VAL A 145 -7.82 -15.98 -6.53
N VAL A 146 -7.38 -14.74 -6.29
CA VAL A 146 -7.13 -13.74 -7.35
C VAL A 146 -6.06 -14.22 -8.33
N TYR A 147 -5.02 -14.91 -7.84
CA TYR A 147 -4.00 -15.50 -8.69
C TYR A 147 -4.60 -16.51 -9.67
N PHE A 148 -5.38 -17.48 -9.17
CA PHE A 148 -6.00 -18.50 -10.02
C PHE A 148 -6.99 -17.88 -11.02
N VAL A 149 -7.78 -16.89 -10.60
CA VAL A 149 -8.67 -16.15 -11.50
C VAL A 149 -7.87 -15.42 -12.58
N SER A 150 -6.75 -14.79 -12.23
CA SER A 150 -5.86 -14.10 -13.18
C SER A 150 -5.28 -15.05 -14.23
N VAL A 151 -4.82 -16.23 -13.80
CA VAL A 151 -4.32 -17.28 -14.71
C VAL A 151 -5.44 -17.75 -15.64
N TRP A 152 -6.62 -18.02 -15.11
CA TRP A 152 -7.77 -18.45 -15.90
C TRP A 152 -8.17 -17.42 -16.97
N PHE A 153 -8.22 -16.13 -16.61
CA PHE A 153 -8.53 -15.05 -17.54
C PHE A 153 -7.49 -14.92 -18.66
N LYS A 154 -6.20 -15.05 -18.33
CA LYS A 154 -5.10 -15.00 -19.32
C LYS A 154 -5.18 -16.16 -20.30
N ASN A 155 -5.42 -17.38 -19.82
CA ASN A 155 -5.56 -18.57 -20.66
C ASN A 155 -6.76 -18.45 -21.61
N ARG A 156 -7.91 -17.94 -21.14
CA ARG A 156 -9.10 -17.77 -21.98
C ARG A 156 -8.87 -16.77 -23.11
N LYS A 157 -8.13 -15.69 -22.84
CA LYS A 157 -7.82 -14.66 -23.83
C LYS A 157 -6.85 -15.17 -24.90
N SER A 158 -5.87 -15.99 -24.51
CA SER A 158 -4.94 -16.64 -25.45
C SER A 158 -5.62 -17.63 -26.39
N ASN A 159 -6.76 -18.20 -26.03
CA ASN A 159 -7.50 -19.14 -26.89
C ASN A 159 -8.46 -18.44 -27.87
N LEU A 160 -8.59 -17.11 -27.79
CA LEU A 160 -9.50 -16.30 -28.62
C LEU A 160 -8.74 -15.43 -29.65
N GLU A 161 -7.42 -15.34 -29.54
CA GLU A 161 -6.51 -14.66 -30.49
C GLU A 161 -5.83 -15.72 -31.39
#